data_AF-A0A8J2W7K0-F1
#
_entry.id   AF-A0A8J2W7K0-F1
#
_cell.length_a   1.000
_cell.length_b   1.000
_cell.length_c   1.000
_cell.angle_alpha   90.00
_cell.angle_beta   90.00
_cell.angle_gamma   90.00
#
_symmetry.space_group_name_H-M   'P 1'
#
loop_
_entity.id
_entity.type
_entity.pdbx_description
1 polymer ?
#
loop_
_entity_poly.entity_id
_entity_poly.type
_entity_poly.pdbx_seq_one_letter_code
_entity_poly.pdbx_strand_id
1 'polypeptide(L)'
;MEEVSDFYEIEGITSEAELWRTFWINKQQQDFENIEIAELIQEADSFYPKVKIALEILLAMPYSTATIQRSFSTLRRVKTWLRSTMTEDRLNGLCMLSVHREFVKSMSDSFTEGILNRFAEDPRKLLLK
;
A
#
# COMPACT_ATOMS: atom_id res chain seq x y z
N MET A 1 0.75 -19.67 10.38
CA MET A 1 1.38 -18.53 11.09
C MET A 1 2.89 -18.49 10.86
N GLU A 2 3.57 -19.63 10.78
CA GLU A 2 5.00 -19.70 10.39
C GLU A 2 5.27 -19.02 9.04
N GLU A 3 4.47 -19.28 8.00
CA GLU A 3 4.65 -18.64 6.67
C GLU A 3 4.56 -17.10 6.68
N VAL A 4 3.73 -16.52 7.56
CA VAL A 4 3.56 -15.06 7.66
C VAL A 4 4.67 -14.45 8.52
N SER A 5 5.08 -15.16 9.57
CA SER A 5 6.21 -14.80 10.42
C SER A 5 7.51 -14.74 9.63
N ASP A 6 7.73 -15.73 8.76
CA ASP A 6 8.91 -15.81 7.90
C ASP A 6 8.88 -14.77 6.78
N PHE A 7 7.70 -14.50 6.21
CA PHE A 7 7.53 -13.50 5.15
C PHE A 7 7.78 -12.06 5.62
N TYR A 8 7.39 -11.73 6.86
CA TYR A 8 7.59 -10.40 7.45
C TYR A 8 8.80 -10.32 8.39
N GLU A 9 9.61 -11.39 8.48
CA GLU A 9 10.80 -11.48 9.35
C GLU A 9 10.52 -11.16 10.84
N ILE A 10 9.32 -11.45 11.33
CA ILE A 10 8.92 -11.15 12.72
C ILE A 10 9.23 -12.34 13.62
N GLU A 11 10.49 -12.50 14.01
CA GLU A 11 10.90 -13.60 14.91
C GLU A 11 10.19 -13.53 16.26
N GLY A 12 9.63 -14.65 16.72
CA GLY A 12 9.02 -14.75 18.05
C GLY A 12 7.69 -14.01 18.21
N ILE A 13 6.96 -13.77 17.12
CA ILE A 13 5.59 -13.23 17.17
C ILE A 13 4.61 -14.16 17.88
N THR A 14 4.82 -15.48 17.80
CA THR A 14 3.92 -16.49 18.39
C THR A 14 3.88 -16.41 19.91
N SER A 15 5.03 -16.33 20.57
CA SER A 15 5.12 -16.19 22.02
C SER A 15 4.58 -14.86 22.51
N GLU A 16 4.85 -13.77 21.77
CA GLU A 16 4.32 -12.45 22.09
C GLU A 16 2.80 -12.37 21.89
N ALA A 17 2.26 -13.04 20.87
CA ALA A 17 0.83 -13.17 20.63
C ALA A 17 0.14 -14.04 21.70
N GLU A 18 0.80 -15.08 22.21
CA GLU A 18 0.31 -15.87 23.33
C GLU A 18 0.22 -15.03 24.61
N LEU A 19 1.26 -14.25 24.91
CA LEU A 19 1.25 -13.32 26.04
C LEU A 19 0.13 -12.28 25.89
N TRP A 20 -0.01 -11.69 24.70
CA TRP A 20 -1.10 -10.76 24.38
C TRP A 20 -2.48 -11.39 24.58
N ARG A 21 -2.67 -12.64 24.14
CA ARG A 21 -3.91 -13.38 24.36
C ARG A 21 -4.18 -13.57 25.86
N THR A 22 -3.18 -13.95 26.65
CA THR A 22 -3.35 -14.10 28.10
C THR A 22 -3.65 -12.77 28.79
N PHE A 23 -3.05 -11.68 28.32
CA PHE A 23 -3.34 -10.32 28.79
C PHE A 23 -4.82 -9.96 28.60
N TRP A 24 -5.38 -10.21 27.41
CA TRP A 24 -6.80 -9.95 27.14
C TRP A 24 -7.77 -10.88 27.87
N ILE A 25 -7.41 -12.15 28.06
CA ILE A 25 -8.20 -13.10 28.87
C ILE A 25 -8.20 -12.68 30.34
N ASN A 26 -7.12 -12.12 30.85
CA ASN A 26 -7.06 -11.61 32.23
C ASN A 26 -7.74 -10.23 32.37
N LYS A 27 -7.77 -9.43 31.30
CA LYS A 27 -8.42 -8.11 31.23
C LYS A 27 -9.94 -8.19 31.00
N GLN A 28 -10.51 -9.39 30.87
CA GLN A 28 -11.90 -9.69 30.45
C GLN A 28 -13.02 -9.22 31.41
N GLN A 29 -12.80 -8.15 32.18
CA GLN A 29 -13.81 -7.46 32.98
C GLN A 29 -14.44 -6.25 32.27
N GLN A 30 -13.98 -5.88 31.06
CA GLN A 30 -14.42 -4.68 30.34
C GLN A 30 -15.03 -5.05 28.97
N ASP A 31 -16.17 -4.43 28.63
CA ASP A 31 -16.95 -4.70 27.42
C ASP A 31 -16.15 -4.48 26.13
N PHE A 32 -16.05 -5.52 25.30
CA PHE A 32 -15.37 -5.49 24.00
C PHE A 32 -16.16 -4.78 22.90
N GLU A 33 -17.41 -4.40 23.15
CA GLU A 33 -18.31 -3.87 22.12
C GLU A 33 -17.92 -2.46 21.63
N ASN A 34 -17.06 -1.73 22.37
CA ASN A 34 -16.71 -0.33 22.05
C ASN A 34 -15.19 -0.03 22.04
N ILE A 35 -14.33 -1.03 21.86
CA ILE A 35 -12.88 -0.76 21.80
C ILE A 35 -12.54 -0.16 20.43
N GLU A 36 -12.03 1.07 20.44
CA GLU A 36 -11.52 1.66 19.21
C GLU A 36 -10.21 0.97 18.79
N ILE A 37 -10.01 0.79 17.48
CA ILE A 37 -8.79 0.18 16.94
C ILE A 37 -7.54 0.98 17.37
N ALA A 38 -7.68 2.30 17.54
CA ALA A 38 -6.59 3.16 18.04
C ALA A 38 -6.18 2.81 19.48
N GLU A 39 -7.15 2.51 20.35
CA GLU A 39 -6.89 2.07 21.73
C GLU A 39 -6.20 0.71 21.76
N LEU A 40 -6.61 -0.21 20.87
CA LEU A 40 -5.97 -1.53 20.73
C LEU A 40 -4.48 -1.40 20.35
N ILE A 41 -4.14 -0.45 19.47
CA ILE A 41 -2.74 -0.19 19.07
C ILE A 41 -1.95 0.42 20.23
N GLN A 42 -2.55 1.36 20.98
CA GLN A 42 -1.85 1.98 22.12
C GLN A 42 -1.55 0.99 23.25
N GLU A 43 -2.46 0.06 23.50
CA GLU A 43 -2.26 -1.02 24.48
C GLU A 43 -1.15 -2.00 24.07
N ALA A 44 -1.00 -2.25 22.76
CA ALA A 44 0.09 -3.05 22.23
C ALA A 44 1.43 -2.31 22.22
N ASP A 45 1.42 -0.97 22.10
CA ASP A 45 2.63 -0.13 21.94
C ASP A 45 3.60 -0.21 23.12
N SER A 46 3.09 -0.42 24.34
CA SER A 46 3.92 -0.39 25.54
C SER A 46 4.69 -1.69 25.82
N PHE A 47 4.13 -2.85 25.46
CA PHE A 47 4.68 -4.15 25.88
C PHE A 47 4.73 -5.20 24.77
N TYR A 48 4.09 -4.96 23.62
CA TYR A 48 3.93 -5.95 22.55
C TYR A 48 4.22 -5.33 21.16
N PRO A 49 5.47 -4.89 20.91
CA PRO A 49 5.85 -4.21 19.66
C PRO A 49 5.64 -5.06 18.40
N LYS A 50 5.77 -6.39 18.47
CA LYS A 50 5.56 -7.27 17.31
C LYS A 50 4.08 -7.45 17.01
N VAL A 51 3.26 -7.54 18.06
CA VAL A 51 1.80 -7.57 17.91
C VAL A 51 1.30 -6.25 17.31
N LYS A 52 1.88 -5.11 17.71
CA LYS A 52 1.59 -3.81 17.10
C LYS A 52 1.87 -3.81 15.60
N ILE A 53 3.06 -4.23 15.18
CA ILE A 53 3.43 -4.30 13.75
C ILE A 53 2.43 -5.20 12.98
N ALA A 54 2.06 -6.35 13.56
CA ALA A 54 1.08 -7.24 12.95
C ALA A 54 -0.32 -6.59 12.82
N LEU A 55 -0.76 -5.82 13.81
CA LEU A 55 -2.00 -5.05 13.77
C LEU A 55 -1.96 -3.95 12.71
N GLU A 56 -0.84 -3.23 12.60
CA GLU A 56 -0.65 -2.20 11.56
C GLU A 56 -0.67 -2.81 10.15
N ILE A 57 -0.02 -3.96 9.95
CA ILE A 57 -0.06 -4.71 8.68
C ILE A 57 -1.49 -5.17 8.38
N LEU A 58 -2.21 -5.68 9.38
CA LEU A 58 -3.61 -6.09 9.23
C LEU A 58 -4.49 -4.91 8.78
N LEU A 59 -4.26 -3.71 9.31
CA LEU A 59 -5.00 -2.50 8.93
C LEU A 59 -4.60 -1.96 7.55
N ALA A 60 -3.34 -2.11 7.17
CA ALA A 60 -2.86 -1.77 5.85
C ALA A 60 -3.37 -2.75 4.77
N MET A 61 -3.68 -3.98 5.15
CA MET A 61 -4.27 -4.94 4.22
C MET A 61 -5.65 -4.47 3.77
N PRO A 62 -5.91 -4.45 2.46
CA PRO A 62 -7.22 -4.08 1.95
C PRO A 62 -8.26 -5.15 2.36
N TYR A 63 -8.98 -4.90 3.45
CA TYR A 63 -10.08 -5.77 3.89
C TYR A 63 -11.24 -5.80 2.88
N SER A 64 -11.37 -4.77 2.04
CA SER A 64 -12.43 -4.66 1.04
C SER A 64 -11.90 -4.80 -0.39
N THR A 65 -12.72 -5.42 -1.25
CA THR A 65 -12.50 -5.52 -2.69
C THR A 65 -12.55 -4.16 -3.40
N ALA A 66 -12.98 -3.09 -2.72
CA ALA A 66 -13.14 -1.76 -3.30
C ALA A 66 -11.81 -1.19 -3.84
N THR A 67 -10.69 -1.41 -3.14
CA THR A 67 -9.37 -0.96 -3.60
C THR A 67 -8.97 -1.66 -4.90
N ILE A 68 -9.25 -2.96 -5.00
CA ILE A 68 -9.00 -3.76 -6.20
C ILE A 68 -9.91 -3.28 -7.35
N GLN A 69 -11.19 -3.06 -7.09
CA GLN A 69 -12.14 -2.52 -8.08
C GLN A 69 -11.72 -1.15 -8.61
N ARG A 70 -11.17 -0.28 -7.75
CA ARG A 70 -10.62 1.02 -8.16
C ARG A 70 -9.46 0.84 -9.15
N SER A 71 -8.52 -0.05 -8.87
CA SER A 71 -7.39 -0.36 -9.75
C SER A 71 -7.82 -1.00 -11.08
N PHE A 72 -8.81 -1.90 -11.07
CA PHE A 72 -9.36 -2.44 -12.32
C PHE A 72 -10.12 -1.40 -13.14
N SER A 73 -10.85 -0.50 -12.47
CA SER A 73 -11.55 0.61 -13.13
C SER A 73 -10.57 1.58 -13.79
N THR A 74 -9.48 1.95 -13.10
CA THR A 74 -8.43 2.79 -13.70
C THR A 74 -7.75 2.06 -14.86
N LEU A 75 -7.41 0.78 -14.71
CA LEU A 75 -6.84 -0.03 -15.78
C LEU A 75 -7.74 -0.08 -17.02
N ARG A 76 -9.05 -0.26 -16.84
CA ARG A 76 -10.03 -0.25 -17.94
C ARG A 76 -10.08 1.11 -18.68
N ARG A 77 -9.85 2.23 -17.98
CA ARG A 77 -9.79 3.57 -18.60
C ARG A 77 -8.48 3.83 -19.35
N VAL A 78 -7.37 3.25 -18.87
CA VAL A 78 -6.04 3.39 -19.49
C VAL A 78 -5.90 2.43 -20.68
N LYS A 79 -6.30 1.16 -20.53
CA LYS A 79 -6.22 0.12 -21.56
C LYS A 79 -7.50 0.07 -22.39
N THR A 80 -7.54 0.90 -23.43
CA THR A 80 -8.64 0.94 -24.40
C THR A 80 -8.32 0.13 -25.66
N TRP A 81 -9.35 -0.24 -26.43
CA TRP A 81 -9.19 -1.02 -27.68
C TRP A 81 -8.18 -0.38 -28.66
N LEU A 82 -8.28 0.93 -28.86
CA LEU A 82 -7.35 1.71 -29.71
C LEU A 82 -5.91 1.78 -29.17
N ARG A 83 -5.67 1.42 -27.90
CA ARG A 83 -4.36 1.43 -27.23
C ARG A 83 -3.90 0.01 -26.86
N SER A 84 -4.44 -1.00 -27.53
CA SER A 84 -4.18 -2.42 -27.23
C SER A 84 -2.73 -2.86 -27.48
N THR A 85 -1.97 -2.13 -28.29
CA THR A 85 -0.59 -2.45 -28.68
C THR A 85 0.49 -1.80 -27.81
N MET A 86 0.13 -1.14 -26.71
CA MET A 86 1.13 -0.53 -25.83
C MET A 86 1.94 -1.58 -25.05
N THR A 87 3.21 -1.29 -24.81
CA THR A 87 4.08 -2.10 -23.95
C THR A 87 3.63 -2.06 -22.49
N GLU A 88 3.98 -3.10 -21.74
CA GLU A 88 3.63 -3.21 -20.32
C GLU A 88 4.22 -2.07 -19.48
N ASP A 89 5.47 -1.69 -19.74
CA ASP A 89 6.12 -0.56 -19.04
C ASP A 89 5.33 0.75 -19.19
N ARG A 90 4.84 1.03 -20.41
CA ARG A 90 4.05 2.22 -20.68
C ARG A 90 2.67 2.16 -20.02
N LEU A 91 2.04 0.99 -20.03
CA LEU A 91 0.77 0.77 -19.37
C LEU A 91 0.89 0.99 -17.85
N ASN A 92 1.88 0.37 -17.22
CA ASN A 92 2.12 0.48 -15.78
C ASN A 92 2.43 1.92 -15.38
N GLY A 93 3.26 2.63 -16.15
CA GLY A 93 3.51 4.05 -15.94
C GLY A 93 2.25 4.92 -16.00
N LEU A 94 1.40 4.72 -17.02
CA LEU A 94 0.14 5.45 -17.15
C LEU A 94 -0.86 5.12 -16.04
N CYS A 95 -0.92 3.86 -15.61
CA CYS A 95 -1.74 3.44 -14.48
C CYS A 95 -1.29 4.11 -13.18
N MET A 96 0.01 4.13 -12.90
CA MET A 96 0.57 4.82 -11.71
C MET A 96 0.23 6.31 -11.70
N LEU A 97 0.41 6.99 -12.84
CA LEU A 97 0.03 8.41 -12.97
C LEU A 97 -1.47 8.64 -12.77
N SER A 98 -2.32 7.73 -13.26
CA SER A 98 -3.77 7.84 -13.12
C SER A 98 -4.26 7.58 -11.69
N VAL A 99 -3.63 6.66 -10.96
CA VAL A 99 -3.98 6.34 -9.57
C VAL A 99 -3.52 7.48 -8.64
N HIS A 100 -2.29 7.95 -8.83
CA HIS A 100 -1.69 9.03 -8.02
C HIS A 100 -1.89 10.43 -8.61
N ARG A 101 -2.97 10.62 -9.37
CA ARG A 101 -3.21 11.87 -10.13
C ARG A 101 -3.19 13.13 -9.27
N GLU A 102 -3.68 13.07 -8.02
CA GLU A 102 -3.72 14.24 -7.13
C GLU A 102 -2.32 14.61 -6.64
N PHE A 103 -1.49 13.60 -6.33
CA PHE A 103 -0.08 13.79 -5.98
C PHE A 103 0.73 14.37 -7.14
N VAL A 104 0.51 13.85 -8.35
CA VAL A 104 1.16 14.39 -9.57
C VAL A 104 0.74 15.83 -9.83
N LYS A 105 -0.53 16.17 -9.58
CA LYS A 105 -1.01 17.56 -9.71
C LYS A 105 -0.41 18.49 -8.67
N SER A 106 -0.24 18.04 -7.42
CA SER A 106 0.38 18.87 -6.37
C SER A 106 1.86 19.15 -6.62
N MET A 107 2.52 18.30 -7.41
CA MET A 107 3.94 18.39 -7.74
C MET A 107 4.14 18.64 -9.24
N SER A 108 3.19 19.34 -9.89
CA SER A 108 3.18 19.47 -11.36
C SER A 108 4.48 20.03 -11.89
N ASP A 109 4.97 21.10 -11.28
CA ASP A 109 6.07 21.90 -11.81
C ASP A 109 7.39 21.11 -11.77
N SER A 110 7.71 20.51 -10.62
CA SER A 110 8.92 19.69 -10.47
C SER A 110 8.85 18.41 -11.30
N PHE A 111 7.65 17.82 -11.44
CA PHE A 111 7.45 16.63 -12.25
C PHE A 111 7.65 16.93 -13.74
N THR A 112 7.15 18.07 -14.23
CA THR A 112 7.36 18.50 -15.62
C THR A 112 8.82 18.78 -15.94
N GLU A 113 9.54 19.47 -15.04
CA GLU A 113 10.98 19.70 -15.18
C GLU A 113 11.76 18.38 -15.25
N GLY A 114 11.43 17.41 -14.38
CA GLY A 114 12.04 16.08 -14.43
C GLY A 114 11.79 15.34 -15.75
N ILE A 115 10.58 15.44 -16.31
CA ILE A 115 10.26 14.87 -17.63
C ILE A 115 11.05 15.58 -18.73
N LEU A 116 11.10 16.91 -18.71
CA LEU A 116 11.80 17.71 -19.72
C LEU A 116 13.29 17.38 -19.75
N ASN A 117 13.93 17.32 -18.58
CA ASN A 117 15.35 16.97 -18.46
C ASN A 117 15.61 15.56 -18.99
N ARG A 118 14.81 14.57 -18.57
CA ARG A 118 14.94 13.19 -19.07
C ARG A 118 14.69 13.08 -20.57
N PHE A 119 13.78 13.87 -21.12
CA PHE A 119 13.52 13.90 -22.55
C PHE A 119 14.68 14.55 -23.32
N ALA A 120 15.29 15.60 -22.75
CA ALA A 120 16.44 16.29 -23.34
C ALA A 120 17.71 15.41 -23.36
N GLU A 121 17.85 14.49 -22.39
CA GLU A 121 18.93 13.50 -22.35
C GLU A 121 18.88 12.46 -23.48
N ASP A 122 17.70 12.19 -24.07
CA ASP A 122 17.55 11.24 -25.16
C ASP A 122 17.58 11.96 -26.52
N PRO A 123 18.70 11.91 -27.27
CA PRO A 123 18.83 12.54 -28.58
C PRO A 123 18.08 11.71 -29.62
N ARG A 124 16.76 11.66 -29.54
CA ARG A 124 15.93 11.16 -30.64
C ARG A 124 16.13 12.11 -31.81
N LYS A 125 17.05 11.73 -32.72
CA LYS A 125 17.23 12.41 -34.01
C LYS A 125 15.89 12.37 -34.73
N LEU A 126 15.15 13.47 -34.66
CA LEU A 126 14.03 13.72 -35.54
C LEU A 126 14.62 13.80 -36.94
N LEU A 127 14.53 12.70 -37.69
CA LEU A 127 14.82 12.71 -39.12
C LEU A 127 13.72 13.53 -39.78
N LEU A 128 13.94 14.84 -39.84
CA LEU A 128 13.18 15.75 -40.68
C LEU A 128 13.46 15.31 -42.13
N LYS A 129 12.42 14.81 -42.78
CA LYS A 129 12.46 14.36 -44.17
C LYS A 129 12.01 15.49 -45.09
#